data_AF-A0A9W6SSU3-F1
#
_entry.id   AF-A0A9W6SSU3-F1
#
_cell.length_a   1.000
_cell.length_b   1.000
_cell.length_c   1.000
_cell.angle_alpha   90.00
_cell.angle_beta   90.00
_cell.angle_gamma   90.00
#
_symmetry.space_group_name_H-M   'P 1'
#
loop_
_entity.id
_entity.type
_entity.pdbx_description
1 polymer ?
#
loop_
_entity_poly.entity_id
_entity_poly.type
_entity_poly.pdbx_seq_one_letter_code
_entity_poly.pdbx_strand_id
1 'polypeptide(L)' 'MLTREWHKSSYSGHEGACVEARLLDASVEVRDTKDRGGPTLTVGLAEWHRLLTDVAAE' A
#
# COMPACT_ATOMS: atom_id res chain seq x y z
N MET A 1 11.57 0.04 -0.26
CA MET A 1 11.29 1.39 0.28
C MET A 1 10.29 2.04 -0.67
N LEU A 2 9.16 2.55 -0.16
CA LEU A 2 8.16 3.19 -1.02
C LEU A 2 8.69 4.51 -1.59
N THR A 3 8.34 4.80 -2.84
CA THR A 3 8.65 6.05 -3.52
C THR A 3 7.35 6.76 -3.90
N ARG A 4 7.45 7.90 -4.59
CA ARG A 4 6.28 8.59 -5.16
C ARG A 4 5.63 7.82 -6.32
N GLU A 5 6.27 6.76 -6.80
CA GLU A 5 5.76 5.88 -7.86
C GLU A 5 5.03 4.67 -7.25
N TRP A 6 4.08 4.11 -8.01
CA TRP A 6 3.38 2.90 -7.60
C TRP A 6 4.34 1.71 -7.55
N HIS A 7 4.48 1.13 -6.36
CA HIS A 7 5.21 -0.10 -6.14
C HIS A 7 4.24 -1.26 -5.98
N LYS A 8 4.23 -2.18 -6.94
CA LYS A 8 3.47 -3.43 -6.85
C LYS A 8 4.12 -4.36 -5.85
N SER A 9 3.32 -4.92 -4.93
CA SER A 9 3.79 -5.94 -3.99
C SER A 9 4.31 -7.18 -4.73
N SER A 10 5.41 -7.76 -4.25
CA SER A 10 5.93 -9.04 -4.75
C SER A 10 5.00 -10.22 -4.48
N TYR A 11 4.09 -10.09 -3.51
CA TYR A 11 3.06 -11.08 -3.19
C TYR A 11 1.84 -10.99 -4.12
N SER A 12 1.77 -9.95 -4.97
CA SER A 12 0.71 -9.79 -5.97
C SER A 12 0.86 -10.79 -7.12
N GLY A 13 0.39 -12.02 -6.88
CA GLY A 13 0.43 -13.16 -7.79
C GLY A 13 -0.95 -13.69 -8.23
N HIS A 14 -1.05 -14.99 -8.50
CA HIS A 14 -2.26 -15.61 -9.07
C HIS A 14 -3.42 -15.73 -8.07
N GLU A 15 -3.11 -15.75 -6.77
CA GLU A 15 -4.02 -16.00 -5.64
C GLU A 15 -4.92 -14.79 -5.25
N GLY A 16 -5.22 -13.89 -6.18
CA GLY A 16 -6.32 -12.94 -5.99
C GLY A 16 -6.00 -11.59 -5.34
N ALA A 17 -5.08 -11.51 -4.38
CA ALA A 17 -4.85 -10.30 -3.56
C ALA A 17 -3.73 -9.37 -4.07
N CYS A 18 -3.93 -8.75 -5.24
CA CYS A 18 -2.91 -7.88 -5.84
C CYS A 18 -3.03 -6.42 -5.37
N VAL A 19 -1.99 -5.92 -4.71
CA VAL A 19 -1.92 -4.52 -4.24
C VAL A 19 -0.68 -3.79 -4.76
N GLU A 20 -0.83 -2.47 -4.94
CA GLU A 20 0.27 -1.52 -5.12
C GLU A 20 0.16 -0.41 -4.08
N ALA A 21 1.31 0.14 -3.66
CA ALA A 21 1.35 1.27 -2.76
C ALA A 21 2.33 2.35 -3.24
N ARG A 22 2.11 3.62 -2.85
CA ARG A 22 3.05 4.72 -3.06
C ARG A 22 3.07 5.68 -1.88
N LEU A 23 4.18 6.40 -1.74
CA LEU A 23 4.40 7.43 -0.74
C LEU A 23 4.04 8.82 -1.29
N LEU A 24 3.27 9.59 -0.53
CA LEU A 24 3.07 11.02 -0.70
C LEU A 24 3.78 11.78 0.43
N ASP A 25 3.73 13.11 0.42
CA ASP A 25 4.48 13.94 1.38
C ASP A 25 4.08 13.69 2.84
N ALA A 26 2.82 13.32 3.12
CA ALA A 26 2.31 13.08 4.47
C ALA A 26 1.44 11.81 4.62
N SER A 27 1.38 10.98 3.57
CA SER A 27 0.51 9.81 3.55
C SER A 27 1.04 8.69 2.66
N VAL A 28 0.49 7.50 2.81
CA VAL A 28 0.67 6.36 1.93
C VAL A 28 -0.66 6.07 1.24
N GLU A 29 -0.60 5.83 -0.05
CA GLU A 29 -1.75 5.39 -0.83
C GLU A 29 -1.61 3.92 -1.19
N VAL A 30 -2.71 3.18 -1.06
CA VAL A 30 -2.82 1.75 -1.42
C VAL A 30 -4.00 1.56 -2.35
N ARG A 31 -3.84 0.76 -3.40
CA ARG A 31 -4.93 0.40 -4.30
C ARG A 31 -4.85 -1.05 -4.76
N ASP A 32 -5.96 -1.51 -5.34
CA ASP A 32 -6.00 -2.76 -6.08
C ASP A 32 -5.20 -2.63 -7.40
N THR A 33 -4.26 -3.54 -7.62
CA THR A 33 -3.45 -3.55 -8.86
C THR A 33 -4.29 -3.84 -10.11
N LYS A 34 -5.36 -4.62 -9.96
CA LYS A 34 -6.27 -5.07 -11.01
C LYS A 34 -7.31 -4.00 -11.35
N ASP A 35 -7.63 -3.11 -10.41
CA ASP A 35 -8.52 -1.97 -10.61
C ASP A 35 -7.83 -0.63 -10.36
N ARG A 36 -6.93 -0.26 -11.28
CA ARG A 36 -6.11 0.97 -11.15
C ARG A 36 -6.93 2.27 -11.21
N GLY A 37 -8.14 2.22 -11.77
CA GLY A 37 -9.07 3.35 -11.87
C GLY A 37 -10.07 3.42 -10.71
N GLY A 38 -10.09 2.40 -9.86
CA GLY A 38 -10.93 2.32 -8.68
C GLY A 38 -10.47 3.21 -7.53
N PRO A 39 -11.13 3.10 -6.37
CA PRO A 39 -10.80 3.88 -5.19
C PRO A 39 -9.40 3.58 -4.66
N THR A 40 -8.75 4.60 -4.13
CA THR A 40 -7.45 4.50 -3.44
C THR A 40 -7.67 4.74 -1.95
N LEU A 41 -7.09 3.88 -1.11
CA LEU A 41 -7.04 4.09 0.33
C LEU A 41 -5.86 5.00 0.66
N THR A 42 -6.12 6.12 1.33
CA THR A 42 -5.09 7.04 1.81
C THR A 42 -4.94 6.92 3.32
N VAL A 43 -3.74 6.64 3.79
CA VAL A 43 -3.42 6.44 5.21
C VAL A 43 -2.36 7.47 5.61
N GLY A 44 -2.56 8.18 6.72
CA GLY A 44 -1.55 9.10 7.24
C GLY A 44 -0.25 8.38 7.60
N LEU A 45 0.90 9.07 7.54
CA LEU A 45 2.19 8.44 7.81
C LEU A 45 2.30 7.85 9.22
N ALA A 46 1.71 8.50 10.22
CA ALA A 46 1.72 8.01 11.59
C ALA A 46 0.93 6.70 11.72
N GLU A 47 -0.26 6.64 11.13
CA GLU A 47 -1.12 5.46 11.12
C GLU A 47 -0.49 4.33 10.30
N TRP A 48 0.17 4.64 9.19
CA TRP A 48 0.88 3.66 8.37
C TRP A 48 2.03 3.00 9.15
N HIS A 49 2.84 3.79 9.86
CA HIS A 49 3.89 3.24 10.73
C HIS A 49 3.33 2.40 11.86
N ARG A 50 2.22 2.83 12.48
CA ARG A 50 1.54 2.03 13.52
C ARG A 50 1.07 0.69 12.95
N LEU A 51 0.38 0.71 11.81
CA LEU A 51 -0.09 -0.50 11.13
C LEU A 51 1.05 -1.48 10.87
N LEU A 52 2.18 -1.02 10.33
CA LEU A 52 3.32 -1.88 10.05
C LEU A 52 3.96 -2.45 11.32
N THR A 53 3.97 -1.67 12.41
CA THR A 53 4.50 -2.11 13.69
C THR A 53 3.61 -3.20 14.30
N ASP A 54 2.29 -3.00 14.25
CA ASP A 54 1.31 -3.95 14.78
C ASP A 54 1.36 -5.27 14.02
N VAL A 55 1.35 -5.23 12.68
CA VAL A 55 1.41 -6.44 11.82
C VAL A 55 2.73 -7.18 11.94
N ALA A 56 3.85 -6.49 12.17
CA ALA A 56 5.15 -7.14 12.33
C ALA A 56 5.33 -7.82 13.70
N ALA A 57 4.46 -7.51 14.68
CA ALA A 57 4.48 -8.11 16.00
C ALA A 57 3.60 -9.38 16.10
N GLU A 58 2.82 -9.69 15.06
CA GLU A 58 2.07 -10.94 14.89
C GLU A 58 2.96 -12.07 14.35
#